data_AF-A0A5P9PKJ6-F1
#
_entry.id   AF-A0A5P9PKJ6-F1
#
_cell.length_a   1.000
_cell.length_b   1.000
_cell.length_c   1.000
_cell.angle_alpha   90.00
_cell.angle_beta   90.00
_cell.angle_gamma   90.00
#
_symmetry.space_group_name_H-M   'P 1'
#
loop_
_entity.id
_entity.type
_entity.pdbx_description
1 polymer ?
#
loop_
_entity_poly.entity_id
_entity_poly.type
_entity_poly.pdbx_seq_one_letter_code
_entity_poly.pdbx_strand_id
1 'polypeptide(L)'
;MTDELWVIVRTGGTAPELVGAWSDPGEAAKLAEALGPGHALAPVTEVKPGTAFVAHVWRCRATVTPGAGFDLDEPQKLAGASRIVIDTADMPAERVHVDEEAAELNRAVHGENRQHLEAFAATAERAAELAAEKARELGGSPA
;
A
#
# COMPACT_ATOMS: atom_id res chain seq x y z
N MET A 1 -21.11 0.15 15.17
CA MET A 1 -22.18 -0.23 14.23
C MET A 1 -21.88 0.49 12.93
N THR A 2 -21.33 -0.26 11.98
CA THR A 2 -21.21 0.13 10.58
C THR A 2 -22.59 0.00 9.96
N ASP A 3 -23.10 1.08 9.40
CA ASP A 3 -24.36 1.06 8.68
C ASP A 3 -24.03 0.52 7.26
N GLU A 4 -24.70 -0.56 6.86
CA GLU A 4 -24.49 -1.20 5.56
C GLU A 4 -25.43 -0.53 4.55
N LEU A 5 -24.87 -0.04 3.45
CA LEU A 5 -25.63 0.48 2.32
C LEU A 5 -25.61 -0.55 1.19
N TRP A 6 -26.64 -0.49 0.36
CA TRP A 6 -26.78 -1.33 -0.82
C TRP A 6 -26.66 -0.47 -2.06
N VAL A 7 -25.66 -0.75 -2.89
CA VAL A 7 -25.42 -0.01 -4.13
C VAL A 7 -25.81 -0.84 -5.33
N ILE A 8 -26.38 -0.17 -6.33
CA ILE A 8 -26.56 -0.76 -7.65
C ILE A 8 -25.32 -0.43 -8.47
N VAL A 9 -24.63 -1.46 -8.93
CA VAL A 9 -23.42 -1.37 -9.74
C VAL A 9 -23.76 -1.75 -11.17
N ARG A 10 -23.43 -0.88 -12.11
CA ARG A 10 -23.49 -1.14 -13.54
C ARG A 10 -22.17 -1.73 -14.02
N THR A 11 -22.19 -2.92 -14.61
CA THR A 11 -20.99 -3.70 -14.96
C THR A 11 -20.68 -3.77 -16.45
N GLY A 12 -21.47 -3.08 -17.30
CA GLY A 12 -21.32 -3.11 -18.76
C GLY A 12 -20.20 -2.24 -19.36
N GLY A 13 -19.42 -1.54 -18.53
CA GLY A 13 -18.36 -0.61 -18.97
C GLY A 13 -16.93 -1.13 -18.77
N THR A 14 -15.94 -0.28 -19.03
CA THR A 14 -14.51 -0.58 -18.75
C THR A 14 -14.21 -0.67 -17.26
N ALA A 15 -15.03 -0.04 -16.42
CA ALA A 15 -15.00 -0.15 -14.97
C ALA A 15 -16.44 -0.19 -14.43
N PRO A 16 -16.68 -0.82 -13.27
CA PRO A 16 -17.97 -0.77 -12.60
C PRO A 16 -18.35 0.67 -12.23
N GLU A 17 -19.60 1.04 -12.43
CA GLU A 17 -20.13 2.37 -12.09
C GLU A 17 -21.23 2.26 -11.03
N LEU A 18 -21.19 3.13 -10.02
CA LEU A 18 -22.24 3.22 -9.00
C LEU A 18 -23.42 4.04 -9.52
N VAL A 19 -24.60 3.42 -9.58
CA VAL A 19 -25.84 4.06 -10.06
C VAL A 19 -26.58 4.78 -8.93
N GLY A 20 -26.49 4.25 -7.71
CA GLY A 20 -27.09 4.84 -6.52
C GLY A 20 -26.81 3.99 -5.27
N ALA A 21 -27.21 4.51 -4.11
CA ALA A 21 -27.07 3.86 -2.81
C ALA A 21 -28.37 3.96 -2.01
N TRP A 22 -28.73 2.88 -1.32
CA TRP A 22 -29.96 2.76 -0.53
C TRP A 22 -29.65 2.11 0.82
N SER A 23 -30.42 2.48 1.85
CA SER A 23 -30.36 1.83 3.16
C SER A 23 -31.19 0.55 3.23
N ASP A 24 -32.24 0.42 2.41
CA ASP A 24 -33.07 -0.79 2.33
C ASP A 24 -32.64 -1.69 1.14
N PRO A 25 -32.12 -2.91 1.39
CA PRO A 25 -31.80 -3.87 0.32
C PRO A 25 -33.00 -4.25 -0.54
N GLY A 26 -34.21 -4.29 0.02
CA GLY A 26 -35.41 -4.71 -0.69
C GLY A 26 -35.85 -3.69 -1.74
N GLU A 27 -35.71 -2.40 -1.45
CA GLU A 27 -35.94 -1.33 -2.42
C GLU A 27 -34.88 -1.35 -3.52
N ALA A 28 -33.61 -1.47 -3.14
CA ALA A 28 -32.50 -1.50 -4.08
C ALA A 28 -32.57 -2.70 -5.03
N ALA A 29 -32.97 -3.89 -4.54
CA ALA A 29 -33.13 -5.08 -5.35
C ALA A 29 -34.23 -4.92 -6.41
N LYS A 30 -35.39 -4.36 -6.05
CA LYS A 30 -36.48 -4.08 -7.00
C LYS A 30 -36.04 -3.12 -8.10
N LEU A 31 -35.26 -2.10 -7.75
CA LEU A 31 -34.72 -1.14 -8.72
C LEU A 31 -33.65 -1.78 -9.62
N ALA A 32 -32.76 -2.61 -9.07
CA ALA A 32 -31.78 -3.35 -9.87
C ALA A 32 -32.46 -4.28 -10.89
N GLU A 33 -33.52 -4.98 -10.48
CA GLU A 33 -34.33 -5.81 -11.37
C GLU A 33 -34.99 -4.98 -12.48
N ALA A 34 -35.57 -3.82 -12.12
CA ALA A 34 -36.20 -2.92 -13.08
C ALA A 34 -35.22 -2.32 -14.09
N LEU A 35 -33.96 -2.06 -13.68
CA LEU A 35 -32.88 -1.60 -14.55
C LEU A 35 -32.40 -2.70 -15.52
N GLY A 36 -32.68 -3.97 -15.21
CA GLY A 36 -32.40 -5.10 -16.08
C GLY A 36 -30.93 -5.52 -16.13
N PRO A 37 -30.57 -6.40 -17.08
CA PRO A 37 -29.25 -7.01 -17.18
C PRO A 37 -28.11 -5.98 -17.21
N GLY A 38 -26.99 -6.30 -16.56
CA GLY A 38 -25.84 -5.41 -16.41
C GLY A 38 -25.89 -4.50 -15.19
N HIS A 39 -26.93 -4.62 -14.37
CA HIS A 39 -27.04 -4.00 -13.05
C HIS A 39 -27.06 -5.09 -11.98
N ALA A 40 -26.18 -4.96 -10.99
CA ALA A 40 -26.07 -5.89 -9.88
C ALA A 40 -26.14 -5.14 -8.56
N LEU A 41 -26.71 -5.78 -7.55
CA LEU A 41 -26.72 -5.25 -6.20
C LEU A 41 -25.45 -5.69 -5.47
N ALA A 42 -24.78 -4.76 -4.78
CA ALA A 42 -23.64 -5.06 -3.94
C ALA A 42 -23.78 -4.37 -2.57
N PRO A 43 -23.49 -5.07 -1.46
CA PRO A 43 -23.35 -4.42 -0.17
C PRO A 43 -22.07 -3.58 -0.14
N VAL A 44 -22.15 -2.40 0.49
CA VAL A 44 -20.99 -1.55 0.78
C VAL A 44 -21.07 -1.04 2.21
N THR A 45 -19.90 -0.92 2.82
CA THR A 45 -19.77 -0.33 4.15
C THR A 45 -19.84 1.18 4.06
N GLU A 46 -20.78 1.80 4.78
CA GLU A 46 -20.76 3.24 4.97
C GLU A 46 -19.67 3.63 5.97
N VAL A 47 -18.76 4.50 5.52
CA VAL A 47 -17.72 5.05 6.36
C VAL A 47 -18.15 6.44 6.83
N LYS A 48 -18.40 6.59 8.13
CA LYS A 48 -18.85 7.87 8.71
C LYS A 48 -17.77 8.94 8.54
N PRO A 49 -18.12 10.20 8.25
CA PRO A 49 -17.15 11.28 8.18
C PRO A 49 -16.25 11.33 9.42
N GLY A 50 -14.94 11.45 9.22
CA GLY A 50 -13.95 11.48 10.30
C GLY A 50 -13.57 10.12 10.89
N THR A 51 -14.11 9.00 10.39
CA THR A 51 -13.76 7.65 10.86
C THR A 51 -12.71 6.95 9.99
N ALA A 52 -12.38 7.51 8.83
CA ALA A 52 -11.33 7.01 7.96
C ALA A 52 -10.42 8.13 7.49
N PHE A 53 -9.23 7.75 7.06
CA PHE A 53 -8.27 8.65 6.44
C PHE A 53 -7.55 7.95 5.30
N VAL A 54 -6.88 8.73 4.44
CA VAL A 54 -6.03 8.17 3.40
C VAL A 54 -4.62 7.99 3.95
N ALA A 55 -4.16 6.75 4.03
CA ALA A 55 -2.76 6.46 4.31
C ALA A 55 -1.98 6.36 3.00
N HIS A 56 -0.79 6.94 3.01
CA HIS A 56 0.14 6.86 1.89
C HIS A 56 1.25 5.87 2.22
N VAL A 57 1.73 5.15 1.21
CA VAL A 57 2.95 4.33 1.37
C VAL A 57 4.15 5.18 0.99
N TRP A 58 5.14 5.18 1.87
CA TRP A 58 6.43 5.80 1.67
C TRP A 58 7.48 4.72 1.44
N ARG A 59 8.46 5.04 0.59
CA ARG A 59 9.63 4.21 0.30
C ARG A 59 10.88 4.98 0.65
N CYS A 60 11.80 4.36 1.39
CA CYS A 60 13.17 4.84 1.55
C CYS A 60 14.13 3.77 1.03
N ARG A 61 15.19 4.19 0.35
CA ARG A 61 16.22 3.28 -0.15
C ARG A 61 17.48 3.44 0.69
N ALA A 62 18.20 2.34 0.87
CA ALA A 62 19.55 2.39 1.40
C ALA A 62 20.50 1.66 0.47
N THR A 63 21.74 2.15 0.44
CA THR A 63 22.84 1.43 -0.18
C THR A 63 23.91 1.17 0.86
N VAL A 64 24.26 -0.10 1.02
CA VAL A 64 25.17 -0.58 2.07
C VAL A 64 26.48 -1.02 1.44
N THR A 65 27.57 -0.54 2.00
CA THR A 65 28.93 -1.01 1.71
C THR A 65 29.48 -1.61 3.00
N PRO A 66 29.49 -2.95 3.15
CA PRO A 66 29.92 -3.63 4.36
C PRO A 66 31.31 -3.17 4.81
N GLY A 67 31.44 -2.82 6.09
CA GLY A 67 32.67 -2.29 6.67
C GLY A 67 32.99 -0.82 6.36
N ALA A 68 32.26 -0.17 5.44
CA ALA A 68 32.45 1.25 5.12
C ALA A 68 31.26 2.13 5.58
N GLY A 69 30.05 1.57 5.65
CA GLY A 69 28.85 2.26 6.10
C GLY A 69 27.68 2.10 5.15
N PHE A 70 26.70 3.00 5.25
CA PHE A 70 25.53 3.02 4.38
C PHE A 70 25.07 4.45 4.11
N ASP A 71 24.49 4.64 2.93
CA ASP A 71 23.81 5.87 2.53
C ASP A 71 22.31 5.64 2.47
N LEU A 72 21.53 6.64 2.90
CA LEU A 72 20.08 6.64 2.82
C LEU A 72 19.61 7.69 1.80
N ASP A 73 18.67 7.29 0.95
CA ASP A 73 17.95 8.22 0.10
C ASP A 73 16.84 8.94 0.91
N GLU A 74 16.46 10.13 0.45
CA GLU A 74 15.27 10.81 0.97
C GLU A 74 14.01 9.94 0.76
N PRO A 75 13.16 9.75 1.79
CA PRO A 75 11.91 9.02 1.65
C PRO A 75 10.98 9.64 0.60
N GLN A 76 10.42 8.79 -0.25
CA GLN A 76 9.51 9.19 -1.33
C GLN A 76 8.14 8.55 -1.15
N LYS A 77 7.10 9.36 -1.36
CA LYS A 77 5.72 8.89 -1.43
C LYS A 77 5.52 8.08 -2.72
N LEU A 78 5.02 6.84 -2.59
CA LEU A 78 4.70 6.00 -3.73
C LEU A 78 3.34 6.41 -4.33
N ALA A 79 3.37 6.89 -5.57
CA ALA A 79 2.16 7.16 -6.34
C ALA A 79 1.38 5.86 -6.59
N GLY A 80 0.05 5.91 -6.42
CA GLY A 80 -0.83 4.76 -6.63
C GLY A 80 -0.87 3.74 -5.50
N ALA A 81 0.03 3.80 -4.51
CA ALA A 81 0.03 2.89 -3.36
C ALA A 81 -0.76 3.43 -2.14
N SER A 82 -1.58 4.46 -2.34
CA SER A 82 -2.39 5.04 -1.27
C SER A 82 -3.64 4.20 -1.03
N ARG A 83 -4.09 4.16 0.23
CA ARG A 83 -5.25 3.37 0.63
C ARG A 83 -6.13 4.13 1.62
N ILE A 84 -7.42 3.85 1.60
CA ILE A 84 -8.33 4.29 2.66
C ILE A 84 -8.13 3.35 3.85
N VAL A 85 -7.94 3.92 5.03
CA VAL A 85 -7.79 3.20 6.30
C VAL A 85 -9.03 3.47 7.13
N ILE A 86 -9.80 2.42 7.40
CA ILE A 86 -11.00 2.46 8.25
C ILE A 86 -10.64 1.92 9.63
N ASP A 87 -9.80 0.88 9.70
CA ASP A 87 -9.28 0.32 10.93
C ASP A 87 -7.76 0.03 10.89
N THR A 88 -7.21 -0.49 11.99
CA THR A 88 -5.78 -0.80 12.07
C THR A 88 -5.34 -1.95 11.17
N ALA A 89 -6.22 -2.84 10.75
CA ALA A 89 -5.91 -3.91 9.82
C ALA A 89 -5.73 -3.40 8.38
N ASP A 90 -6.37 -2.28 8.03
CA ASP A 90 -6.20 -1.62 6.73
C ASP A 90 -4.84 -0.92 6.57
N MET A 91 -4.12 -0.68 7.67
CA MET A 91 -2.87 0.08 7.67
C MET A 91 -1.83 -0.52 6.71
N PRO A 92 -1.05 0.33 6.01
CA PRO A 92 0.08 -0.15 5.23
C PRO A 92 1.06 -0.97 6.05
N ALA A 93 1.20 -2.24 5.66
CA ALA A 93 2.18 -3.13 6.25
C ALA A 93 3.60 -2.63 5.99
N GLU A 94 4.41 -2.62 7.04
CA GLU A 94 5.84 -2.36 6.97
C GLU A 94 6.56 -3.51 6.27
N ARG A 95 7.48 -3.19 5.36
CA ARG A 95 8.26 -4.18 4.62
C ARG A 95 9.65 -3.66 4.33
N VAL A 96 10.64 -4.57 4.34
CA VAL A 96 11.99 -4.28 3.84
C VAL A 96 12.36 -5.35 2.83
N HIS A 97 12.81 -4.92 1.66
CA HIS A 97 13.29 -5.78 0.59
C HIS A 97 14.77 -5.52 0.35
N VAL A 98 15.57 -6.57 0.32
CA VAL A 98 17.00 -6.52 -0.02
C VAL A 98 17.15 -7.08 -1.42
N ASP A 99 17.80 -6.33 -2.30
CA ASP A 99 18.05 -6.72 -3.69
C ASP A 99 19.34 -7.56 -3.74
N GLU A 100 19.17 -8.86 -3.50
CA GLU A 100 20.28 -9.83 -3.52
C GLU A 100 20.87 -9.98 -4.93
N GLU A 101 20.04 -9.92 -5.97
CA GLU A 101 20.47 -10.01 -7.37
C GLU A 101 21.36 -8.83 -7.77
N ALA A 102 21.00 -7.61 -7.38
CA ALA A 102 21.85 -6.43 -7.60
C ALA A 102 23.18 -6.53 -6.84
N ALA A 103 23.17 -7.12 -5.64
CA ALA A 103 24.40 -7.33 -4.88
C ALA A 103 25.34 -8.35 -5.55
N GLU A 104 24.79 -9.45 -6.08
CA GLU A 104 25.56 -10.43 -6.86
C GLU A 104 26.12 -9.83 -8.14
N LEU A 105 25.32 -9.03 -8.85
CA LEU A 105 25.73 -8.34 -10.07
C LEU A 105 26.87 -7.35 -9.80
N ASN A 106 26.76 -6.51 -8.77
CA ASN A 106 27.82 -5.57 -8.38
C ASN A 106 29.13 -6.30 -8.08
N ARG A 107 29.07 -7.44 -7.40
CA ARG A 107 30.26 -8.26 -7.11
C ARG A 107 30.86 -8.84 -8.38
N ALA A 108 30.03 -9.36 -9.29
CA ALA A 108 30.48 -10.01 -10.52
C ALA A 108 31.07 -9.03 -11.54
N VAL A 109 30.49 -7.82 -11.67
CA VAL A 109 30.87 -6.84 -12.70
C VAL A 109 31.89 -5.84 -12.19
N HIS A 110 31.74 -5.36 -10.95
CA HIS A 110 32.54 -4.26 -10.39
C HIS A 110 33.52 -4.72 -9.30
N GLY A 111 33.42 -5.96 -8.82
CA GLY A 111 34.23 -6.45 -7.69
C GLY A 111 33.87 -5.79 -6.35
N GLU A 112 32.75 -5.08 -6.29
CA GLU A 112 32.28 -4.35 -5.11
C GLU A 112 31.23 -5.17 -4.35
N ASN A 113 31.36 -5.23 -3.03
CA ASN A 113 30.34 -5.84 -2.19
C ASN A 113 29.31 -4.79 -1.79
N ARG A 114 28.50 -4.31 -2.73
CA ARG A 114 27.50 -3.26 -2.49
C ARG A 114 26.09 -3.85 -2.50
N GLN A 115 25.33 -3.62 -1.44
CA GLN A 115 23.96 -4.12 -1.30
C GLN A 115 22.96 -2.98 -1.39
N HIS A 116 21.82 -3.23 -2.03
CA HIS A 116 20.73 -2.27 -2.12
C HIS A 116 19.51 -2.81 -1.37
N LEU A 117 18.79 -1.92 -0.68
CA LEU A 117 17.53 -2.28 -0.02
C LEU A 117 16.50 -1.16 -0.17
N GLU A 118 15.23 -1.55 -0.13
CA GLU A 118 14.09 -0.64 -0.09
C GLU A 118 13.21 -0.98 1.12
N ALA A 119 12.87 0.04 1.92
CA ALA A 119 11.94 -0.08 3.03
C ALA A 119 10.65 0.69 2.75
N PHE A 120 9.52 0.13 3.18
CA PHE A 120 8.19 0.66 2.94
C PHE A 120 7.43 0.82 4.26
N ALA A 121 6.77 1.96 4.46
CA ALA A 121 5.97 2.23 5.66
C ALA A 121 4.84 3.24 5.38
N ALA A 122 3.97 3.46 6.38
CA ALA A 122 2.88 4.43 6.31
C ALA A 122 3.33 5.90 6.47
N THR A 123 4.56 6.13 6.92
CA THR A 123 5.16 7.47 7.07
C THR A 123 6.57 7.52 6.50
N ALA A 124 7.03 8.73 6.17
CA ALA A 124 8.37 8.98 5.62
C ALA A 124 9.46 8.60 6.65
N GLU A 125 9.27 9.04 7.89
CA GLU A 125 10.18 8.82 9.00
C GLU A 125 10.34 7.33 9.27
N ARG A 126 9.22 6.60 9.31
CA ARG A 126 9.25 5.15 9.59
C ARG A 126 9.91 4.36 8.47
N ALA A 127 9.71 4.75 7.21
CA ALA A 127 10.40 4.14 6.09
C ALA A 127 11.92 4.36 6.18
N ALA A 128 12.36 5.55 6.57
CA ALA A 128 13.79 5.85 6.80
C ALA A 128 14.38 5.04 7.96
N GLU A 129 13.65 4.94 9.08
CA GLU A 129 14.06 4.13 10.24
C GLU A 129 14.26 2.67 9.86
N LEU A 130 13.29 2.05 9.17
CA LEU A 130 13.36 0.67 8.72
C LEU A 130 14.55 0.45 7.76
N ALA A 131 14.77 1.37 6.83
CA ALA A 131 15.91 1.31 5.92
C ALA A 131 17.24 1.39 6.69
N ALA A 132 17.34 2.31 7.65
CA ALA A 132 18.53 2.49 8.49
C ALA A 132 18.80 1.28 9.40
N GLU A 133 17.75 0.71 10.01
CA GLU A 133 17.83 -0.49 10.84
C GLU A 133 18.39 -1.66 10.03
N LYS A 134 17.79 -1.93 8.87
CA LYS A 134 18.27 -3.02 8.01
C LYS A 134 19.66 -2.76 7.46
N ALA A 135 19.98 -1.52 7.10
CA ALA A 135 21.30 -1.15 6.62
C ALA A 135 22.40 -1.38 7.69
N ARG A 136 22.10 -1.07 8.96
CA ARG A 136 23.01 -1.36 10.09
C ARG A 136 23.22 -2.86 10.29
N GLU A 137 22.16 -3.66 10.21
CA GLU A 137 22.26 -5.13 10.28
C GLU A 137 23.15 -5.69 9.17
N LEU A 138 22.99 -5.21 7.93
CA LEU A 138 23.72 -5.67 6.76
C LEU A 138 25.17 -5.18 6.70
N GLY A 139 25.42 -3.96 7.18
CA GLY A 139 26.77 -3.38 7.23
C GLY A 139 27.68 -4.03 8.26
N GLY A 140 27.09 -4.76 9.22
CA GLY A 140 27.74 -5.30 10.40
C GLY A 140 28.04 -4.18 11.40
N SER A 141 27.47 -4.23 12.60
CA SER A 141 28.01 -3.42 13.69
C SER A 141 29.49 -3.76 13.86
N PRO A 142 30.41 -2.78 13.91
CA PRO A 142 31.70 -3.05 14.52
C PRO A 142 31.43 -3.49 15.96
N ALA A 143 32.01 -4.64 16.33
CA ALA A 143 32.13 -5.01 17.73
C ALA A 143 32.98 -3.98 18.49
#